data_AF-V9W1L8-F1
#
_entry.id   AF-V9W1L8-F1
#
_cell.length_a   1.000
_cell.length_b   1.000
_cell.length_c   1.000
_cell.angle_alpha   90.00
_cell.angle_beta   90.00
_cell.angle_gamma   90.00
#
_symmetry.space_group_name_H-M   'P 1'
#
loop_
_entity.id
_entity.type
_entity.pdbx_description
1 polymer ?
#
loop_
_entity_poly.entity_id
_entity_poly.type
_entity_poly.pdbx_seq_one_letter_code
_entity_poly.pdbx_strand_id
1 'polypeptide(L)'
;MYRNAYKGKRVVRVLSQEAREWYEETVILASDWRKKNGWQTAGGKVIVRLWFYFPDRRRRDTHNGLKILLDALEDARFYDDDKHALPQVMDYGIDRERPRVEIELERHE
;
A
#
# COMPACT_ATOMS: atom_id res chain seq x y z
N MET A 1 -0.36 -13.01 -1.05
CA MET A 1 0.45 -11.95 -0.41
C MET A 1 1.70 -12.54 0.24
N TYR A 2 1.57 -13.38 1.27
CA TYR A 2 2.72 -14.09 1.85
C TYR A 2 2.64 -15.59 1.59
N ARG A 3 3.79 -16.22 1.38
CA ARG A 3 3.96 -17.67 1.29
C ARG A 3 4.88 -18.15 2.41
N ASN A 4 4.68 -19.39 2.83
CA ASN A 4 5.60 -20.04 3.73
C ASN A 4 6.89 -20.39 2.99
N ALA A 5 8.02 -20.02 3.56
CA ALA A 5 9.34 -20.47 3.15
C ALA A 5 10.05 -21.10 4.35
N TYR A 6 10.94 -22.04 4.08
CA TYR A 6 11.67 -22.77 5.11
C TYR A 6 13.09 -22.23 5.21
N LYS A 7 13.46 -21.77 6.40
CA LYS A 7 14.84 -21.42 6.76
C LYS A 7 15.32 -22.43 7.81
N GLY A 8 15.91 -23.53 7.34
CA GLY A 8 16.18 -24.70 8.18
C GLY A 8 14.88 -25.31 8.71
N LYS A 9 14.77 -25.50 10.03
CA LYS A 9 13.55 -26.02 10.69
C LYS A 9 12.47 -24.95 10.94
N ARG A 10 12.74 -23.66 10.68
CA ARG A 10 11.79 -22.56 10.94
C ARG A 10 11.00 -22.22 9.69
N VAL A 11 9.70 -22.06 9.84
CA VAL A 11 8.83 -21.49 8.81
C VAL A 11 8.85 -19.96 8.94
N VAL A 12 9.20 -19.28 7.85
CA VAL A 12 9.16 -17.83 7.74
C VAL A 12 8.14 -17.44 6.67
N ARG A 13 7.43 -16.33 6.87
CA ARG A 13 6.52 -15.78 5.87
C ARG A 13 7.29 -14.81 4.98
N VAL A 14 7.32 -15.08 3.68
CA VAL A 14 7.96 -14.23 2.68
C VAL A 14 6.91 -13.78 1.66
N LEU A 15 7.12 -12.64 1.00
CA LEU A 15 6.24 -12.20 -0.07
C LEU A 15 6.23 -13.24 -1.21
N SER A 16 5.05 -13.47 -1.78
CA SER A 16 4.95 -14.18 -3.06
C SER A 16 5.58 -13.33 -4.16
N GLN A 17 6.00 -13.95 -5.27
CA GLN A 17 6.57 -13.20 -6.40
C GLN A 17 5.61 -12.13 -6.92
N GLU A 18 4.34 -12.48 -7.13
CA GLU A 18 3.29 -11.54 -7.52
C GLU A 18 3.14 -10.36 -6.54
N ALA A 19 3.24 -10.62 -5.23
CA ALA A 19 3.15 -9.56 -4.23
C ALA A 19 4.39 -8.66 -4.22
N ARG A 20 5.55 -9.22 -4.57
CA ARG A 20 6.80 -8.46 -4.72
C ARG A 20 6.78 -7.60 -5.98
N GLU A 21 6.30 -8.13 -7.11
CA GLU A 21 6.15 -7.37 -8.36
C GLU A 21 5.17 -6.21 -8.15
N TRP A 22 4.02 -6.47 -7.52
CA TRP A 22 3.07 -5.43 -7.15
C TRP A 22 3.67 -4.37 -6.23
N TYR A 23 4.49 -4.78 -5.27
CA TYR A 23 5.19 -3.87 -4.36
C TYR A 23 6.16 -2.96 -5.11
N GLU A 24 7.04 -3.54 -5.93
CA GLU A 24 8.05 -2.81 -6.70
C GLU A 24 7.38 -1.82 -7.68
N GLU A 25 6.30 -2.24 -8.36
CA GLU A 25 5.50 -1.36 -9.22
C GLU A 25 4.86 -0.21 -8.41
N THR A 26 4.29 -0.50 -7.25
CA THR A 26 3.67 0.51 -6.37
C THR A 26 4.69 1.55 -5.92
N VAL A 27 5.90 1.14 -5.51
CA VAL A 27 6.98 2.05 -5.12
C VAL A 27 7.36 2.97 -6.27
N ILE A 28 7.46 2.44 -7.50
CA ILE A 28 7.80 3.22 -8.70
C ILE A 28 6.71 4.24 -9.01
N LEU A 29 5.44 3.82 -9.08
CA LEU A 29 4.30 4.69 -9.39
C LEU A 29 4.14 5.78 -8.34
N ALA A 30 4.24 5.41 -7.06
CA ALA A 30 4.09 6.34 -5.95
C ALA A 30 5.26 7.35 -5.90
N SER A 31 6.50 6.91 -6.19
CA SER A 31 7.66 7.79 -6.29
C SER A 31 7.55 8.79 -7.44
N ASP A 32 7.02 8.35 -8.59
CA ASP A 32 6.77 9.21 -9.75
C ASP A 32 5.67 10.25 -9.44
N TRP A 33 4.55 9.81 -8.84
CA TRP A 33 3.49 10.72 -8.38
C TRP A 33 4.03 11.76 -7.40
N ARG A 34 4.83 11.33 -6.42
CA ARG A 34 5.44 12.21 -5.42
C ARG A 34 6.27 13.31 -6.07
N LYS A 35 7.13 12.95 -7.03
CA LYS A 35 7.97 13.90 -7.78
C LYS A 35 7.12 14.88 -8.58
N LYS A 36 6.11 14.38 -9.30
CA LYS A 36 5.20 15.19 -10.13
C LYS A 36 4.39 16.19 -9.31
N ASN A 37 3.98 15.82 -8.10
CA ASN A 37 3.16 16.65 -7.22
C ASN A 37 3.98 17.44 -6.19
N GLY A 38 5.31 17.36 -6.23
CA GLY A 38 6.19 18.09 -5.30
C GLY A 38 6.02 17.68 -3.83
N TRP A 39 5.53 16.48 -3.55
CA TRP A 39 5.30 16.04 -2.18
C TRP A 39 6.63 15.78 -1.46
N GLN A 40 6.90 16.55 -0.41
CA GLN A 40 8.07 16.33 0.44
C GLN A 40 7.75 15.29 1.51
N THR A 41 8.75 14.48 1.86
CA THR A 41 8.63 13.47 2.92
C THR A 41 8.17 14.14 4.21
N ALA A 42 7.06 13.66 4.78
CA ALA A 42 6.58 14.15 6.05
C ALA A 42 7.44 13.56 7.18
N GLY A 43 7.85 14.40 8.13
CA GLY A 43 8.48 13.97 9.39
C GLY A 43 7.48 13.79 10.54
N GLY A 44 6.19 13.69 10.19
CA GLY A 44 5.07 13.64 11.13
C GLY A 44 3.91 12.85 10.52
N LYS A 45 2.76 12.86 11.20
CA LYS A 45 1.62 12.01 10.83
C LYS A 45 1.10 12.36 9.43
N VAL A 46 0.74 11.33 8.67
CA VAL A 46 0.13 11.45 7.34
C VAL A 46 -1.16 10.63 7.33
N ILE A 47 -2.29 11.29 7.06
CA ILE A 47 -3.55 10.61 6.81
C ILE A 47 -3.49 10.02 5.40
N VAL A 48 -3.74 8.72 5.30
CA VAL A 48 -3.76 7.97 4.04
C VAL A 48 -5.19 7.49 3.82
N ARG A 49 -5.97 8.24 3.04
CA ARG A 49 -7.36 7.86 2.72
C ARG A 49 -7.38 6.91 1.53
N LEU A 50 -8.13 5.83 1.66
CA LEU A 50 -8.10 4.70 0.74
C LEU A 50 -9.48 4.34 0.23
N TRP A 51 -9.62 4.24 -1.09
CA TRP A 51 -10.80 3.69 -1.76
C TRP A 51 -10.40 2.46 -2.57
N PHE A 52 -11.05 1.33 -2.28
CA PHE A 52 -10.72 0.05 -2.91
C PHE A 52 -11.72 -0.30 -4.01
N TYR A 53 -11.27 -0.44 -5.25
CA TYR A 53 -12.12 -0.87 -6.36
C TYR A 53 -11.72 -2.28 -6.80
N PHE A 54 -12.51 -3.27 -6.42
CA PHE A 54 -12.21 -4.68 -6.66
C PHE A 54 -12.65 -5.13 -8.07
N PRO A 55 -11.94 -6.09 -8.69
CA PRO A 55 -12.27 -6.59 -10.03
C PRO A 55 -13.53 -7.47 -10.06
N ASP A 56 -13.98 -7.97 -8.91
CA ASP A 56 -15.10 -8.90 -8.83
C ASP A 56 -15.78 -8.86 -7.44
N ARG A 57 -16.85 -9.64 -7.29
CA ARG A 57 -17.64 -9.77 -6.05
C ARG A 57 -17.09 -10.80 -5.07
N ARG A 58 -15.89 -11.34 -5.29
CA ARG A 58 -15.31 -12.28 -4.33
C ARG A 58 -15.03 -11.54 -3.04
N ARG A 59 -15.29 -12.21 -1.91
CA ARG A 59 -15.01 -11.66 -0.59
C ARG A 59 -13.51 -11.40 -0.48
N ARG A 60 -13.16 -10.12 -0.32
CA ARG A 60 -11.80 -9.63 -0.05
C ARG A 60 -11.90 -8.65 1.11
N ASP A 61 -10.99 -8.76 2.06
CA ASP A 61 -10.91 -7.76 3.12
C ASP A 61 -9.97 -6.63 2.69
N THR A 62 -10.43 -5.38 2.83
CA THR A 62 -9.67 -4.17 2.49
C THR A 62 -8.38 -4.05 3.32
N HIS A 63 -8.40 -4.54 4.56
CA HIS A 63 -7.28 -4.42 5.49
C HIS A 63 -6.12 -5.38 5.19
N ASN A 64 -6.34 -6.47 4.46
CA ASN A 64 -5.31 -7.49 4.22
C ASN A 64 -4.10 -6.94 3.44
N GLY A 65 -4.33 -5.94 2.59
CA GLY A 65 -3.29 -5.29 1.79
C GLY A 65 -2.71 -4.03 2.38
N LEU A 66 -3.19 -3.55 3.53
CA LEU A 66 -2.75 -2.27 4.07
C LEU A 66 -1.27 -2.30 4.41
N LYS A 67 -0.77 -3.38 5.02
CA LYS A 67 0.63 -3.45 5.42
C LYS A 67 1.57 -3.27 4.21
N ILE A 68 1.39 -4.08 3.17
CA ILE A 68 2.25 -4.02 1.98
C ILE A 68 2.13 -2.68 1.26
N LEU A 69 0.95 -2.05 1.29
CA LEU A 69 0.74 -0.72 0.72
C LEU A 69 1.49 0.36 1.51
N LEU A 70 1.38 0.35 2.83
CA LEU A 70 2.03 1.33 3.69
C LEU A 70 3.56 1.19 3.66
N ASP A 71 4.07 -0.04 3.64
CA ASP A 71 5.51 -0.31 3.44
C ASP A 71 5.98 0.28 2.09
N ALA A 72 5.20 0.12 1.01
CA ALA A 72 5.55 0.66 -0.31
C ALA A 72 5.53 2.21 -0.35
N LEU A 73 4.61 2.85 0.36
CA LEU A 73 4.54 4.31 0.47
C LEU A 73 5.70 4.88 1.33
N GLU A 74 6.17 4.12 2.33
CA GLU A 74 7.38 4.43 3.09
C GLU A 74 8.62 4.42 2.19
N ASP A 75 8.80 3.35 1.40
CA ASP A 75 9.90 3.23 0.43
C ASP A 75 9.84 4.32 -0.65
N ALA A 76 8.63 4.74 -1.04
CA ALA A 76 8.41 5.88 -1.93
C ALA A 76 8.62 7.26 -1.24
N ARG A 77 8.92 7.27 0.08
CA ARG A 77 9.30 8.42 0.91
C ARG A 77 8.18 9.44 1.08
N PHE A 78 6.94 8.98 1.24
CA PHE A 78 5.81 9.84 1.61
C PHE A 78 5.90 10.32 3.06
N TYR A 79 6.37 9.44 3.94
CA TYR A 79 6.71 9.65 5.34
C TYR A 79 8.04 8.94 5.62
N ASP A 80 8.66 9.25 6.75
CA ASP A 80 9.96 8.72 7.19
C ASP A 80 9.86 7.36 7.89
N ASP A 81 8.69 7.00 8.41
CA ASP A 81 8.43 5.80 9.19
C ASP A 81 6.94 5.40 9.05
N ASP A 82 6.65 4.11 8.84
CA ASP A 82 5.28 3.59 8.68
C ASP A 82 4.37 3.91 9.87
N LYS A 83 4.91 4.10 11.08
CA LYS A 83 4.15 4.50 12.27
C LYS A 83 3.44 5.84 12.12
N HIS A 84 3.89 6.70 11.20
CA HIS A 84 3.29 8.00 10.94
C HIS A 84 2.11 7.90 9.98
N ALA A 85 1.94 6.77 9.28
CA ALA A 85 0.80 6.56 8.41
C ALA A 85 -0.46 6.27 9.22
N LEU A 86 -1.51 7.06 8.98
CA LEU A 86 -2.84 6.89 9.56
C LEU A 86 -3.79 6.42 8.44
N PRO A 87 -3.86 5.11 8.15
CA PRO A 87 -4.71 4.58 7.10
C PRO A 87 -6.19 4.74 7.46
N GLN A 88 -6.96 5.33 6.56
CA GLN A 88 -8.42 5.45 6.66
C GLN A 88 -9.05 4.81 5.43
N VAL A 89 -9.68 3.65 5.62
CA VAL A 89 -10.49 3.03 4.57
C VAL A 89 -11.79 3.81 4.46
N MET A 90 -11.96 4.53 3.36
CA MET A 90 -13.10 5.43 3.14
C MET A 90 -14.28 4.69 2.53
N ASP A 91 -14.03 3.87 1.51
CA ASP A 91 -15.05 3.07 0.85
C ASP A 91 -14.45 1.88 0.10
N TYR A 92 -15.32 0.98 -0.37
CA TYR A 92 -14.98 -0.06 -1.32
C TYR A 92 -16.08 -0.26 -2.37
N GLY A 93 -15.67 -0.48 -3.60
CA GLY A 93 -16.54 -0.70 -4.75
C GLY A 93 -16.08 -1.86 -5.62
N ILE A 94 -16.84 -2.11 -6.68
CA ILE A 94 -16.48 -3.08 -7.71
C ILE A 94 -16.28 -2.30 -9.00
N ASP A 95 -15.08 -2.37 -9.55
CA ASP A 95 -14.76 -1.87 -10.88
C ASP A 95 -14.08 -3.00 -11.66
N ARG A 96 -14.85 -3.61 -12.56
CA ARG A 96 -14.38 -4.75 -13.37
C ARG A 96 -13.49 -4.31 -14.53
N GLU A 97 -13.62 -3.07 -14.96
CA GLU A 97 -12.88 -2.53 -16.11
C GLU A 97 -11.52 -2.02 -15.67
N ARG A 98 -11.46 -1.38 -14.49
CA ARG A 98 -10.24 -0.77 -13.96
C ARG A 98 -10.12 -0.94 -12.43
N PRO A 99 -9.85 -2.16 -11.94
CA PRO A 99 -9.61 -2.39 -10.52
C PRO A 99 -8.38 -1.62 -10.04
N ARG A 100 -8.49 -0.93 -8.90
CA ARG A 100 -7.45 -0.02 -8.39
C ARG A 100 -7.64 0.29 -6.92
N VAL A 101 -6.61 0.89 -6.33
CA VAL A 101 -6.69 1.58 -5.05
C VAL A 101 -6.45 3.05 -5.32
N GLU A 102 -7.40 3.90 -4.92
CA GLU A 102 -7.21 5.35 -4.94
C GLU A 102 -6.72 5.79 -3.57
N ILE A 103 -5.74 6.68 -3.57
CA ILE A 103 -5.05 7.14 -2.37
C ILE A 103 -5.06 8.66 -2.37
N GLU A 104 -5.55 9.22 -1.27
CA GLU A 104 -5.41 10.64 -0.96
C GLU A 104 -4.53 10.78 0.29
N LEU A 105 -3.66 11.78 0.26
CA LEU A 105 -2.65 12.01 1.29
C LEU A 105 -2.81 13.41 1.86
N GLU A 106 -2.87 13.48 3.19
CA GLU A 106 -2.97 14.73 3.93
C GLU A 106 -1.98 14.72 5.09
N ARG A 107 -1.27 15.83 5.29
CA ARG A 107 -0.39 15.99 6.46
C ARG A 107 -1.24 16.29 7.69
N HIS A 108 -0.93 15.62 8.79
CA HIS A 108 -1.58 15.83 10.07
C HIS A 108 -0.57 16.37 11.07
N GLU A 109 -0.82 17.58 11.57
CA GLU A 109 0.03 18.31 12.53
C GLU A 109 -0.01 17.70 13.93
#